data_AF-A0A818BB80-F1
#
_entry.id   AF-A0A818BB80-F1
#
_cell.length_a   1.000
_cell.length_b   1.000
_cell.length_c   1.000
_cell.angle_alpha   90.00
_cell.angle_beta   90.00
_cell.angle_gamma   90.00
#
_symmetry.space_group_name_H-M   'P 1'
#
loop_
_entity.id
_entity.type
_entity.pdbx_description
1 polymer ?
#
loop_
_entity_poly.entity_id
_entity_poly.type
_entity_poly.pdbx_seq_one_letter_code
_entity_poly.pdbx_strand_id
1 'polypeptide(L)'
;MLLEHVGPQVTAMVAEIPFDNYPQLIGLLFEQNQINATKVIYNLNDSTSTDEIYMRLLNIRERFNCSMEIFHDEIQNFPIFFSESWSPPASQFQILDKQTDEFRNVASYFNDDHHRIIHVERIENQAWGKIYEEEKEKIDKRICSSQTDRILFHGCLRTASEEILQRGFDKKIVGIHGTDYGDGFYFSTNPMRSHMYALPDLSRWGERTIFVCHVIVGKTCHPYSTIEPDKIEYDSITDGSEIYVVSSNRQILPKYRVTYKYIS
;
A
#
# COMPACT_ATOMS: atom_id res chain seq x y z
N MET A 1 22.74 11.87 -4.64
CA MET A 1 22.64 12.54 -3.33
C MET A 1 22.92 11.58 -2.17
N LEU A 2 22.27 10.41 -2.06
CA LEU A 2 22.54 9.43 -0.98
C LEU A 2 23.93 8.76 -1.01
N LEU A 3 24.49 8.52 -2.20
CA LEU A 3 25.77 7.79 -2.38
C LEU A 3 27.00 8.51 -1.80
N GLU A 4 26.99 9.84 -1.74
CA GLU A 4 28.14 10.63 -1.25
C GLU A 4 28.33 10.53 0.27
N HIS A 5 27.35 9.98 1.00
CA HIS A 5 27.30 9.98 2.47
C HIS A 5 27.75 8.65 3.11
N VAL A 6 28.07 7.63 2.31
CA VAL A 6 28.37 6.26 2.78
C VAL A 6 29.87 6.06 3.09
N GLY A 7 30.75 6.94 2.58
CA GLY A 7 32.19 6.93 2.84
C GLY A 7 33.01 6.04 1.87
N PRO A 8 34.32 6.31 1.71
CA PRO A 8 35.13 5.75 0.63
C PRO A 8 35.55 4.29 0.80
N GLN A 9 35.27 3.68 1.96
CA GLN A 9 35.73 2.32 2.28
C GLN A 9 34.71 1.24 1.91
N VAL A 10 33.46 1.59 1.59
CA VAL A 10 32.39 0.63 1.30
C VAL A 10 32.63 -0.07 -0.05
N THR A 11 32.83 -1.40 -0.01
CA THR A 11 33.15 -2.20 -1.19
C THR A 11 31.93 -2.78 -1.90
N ALA A 12 30.76 -2.82 -1.25
CA ALA A 12 29.49 -3.11 -1.88
C ALA A 12 28.32 -2.43 -1.14
N MET A 13 27.28 -2.06 -1.90
CA MET A 13 26.07 -1.44 -1.38
C MET A 13 24.89 -2.36 -1.62
N VAL A 14 24.18 -2.72 -0.55
CA VAL A 14 22.87 -3.35 -0.67
C VAL A 14 21.84 -2.25 -0.45
N ALA A 15 21.25 -1.81 -1.56
CA ALA A 15 20.06 -1.00 -1.54
C ALA A 15 18.87 -1.95 -1.67
N GLU A 16 18.20 -2.20 -0.56
CA GLU A 16 16.86 -2.76 -0.62
C GLU A 16 15.92 -1.56 -0.61
N ILE A 17 15.17 -1.38 -1.70
CA ILE A 17 14.03 -0.48 -1.71
C ILE A 17 12.93 -1.29 -1.04
N PRO A 18 12.60 -1.07 0.25
CA PRO A 18 11.46 -1.72 0.84
C PRO A 18 10.21 -1.23 0.10
N PHE A 19 9.13 -1.98 0.24
CA PHE A 19 7.82 -1.69 -0.32
C PHE A 19 7.29 -0.27 0.01
N ASP A 20 7.94 0.47 0.91
CA ASP A 20 7.51 1.75 1.48
C ASP A 20 8.29 2.97 0.91
N ASN A 21 8.90 2.83 -0.27
CA ASN A 21 9.48 3.92 -1.10
C ASN A 21 10.64 4.75 -0.52
N TYR A 22 11.26 4.35 0.60
CA TYR A 22 12.54 4.93 1.05
C TYR A 22 13.66 3.90 1.01
N PRO A 23 14.78 4.13 0.28
CA PRO A 23 15.86 3.16 0.22
C PRO A 23 16.46 2.97 1.63
N GLN A 24 16.38 1.76 2.16
CA GLN A 24 17.16 1.35 3.32
C GLN A 24 18.55 1.01 2.78
N LEU A 25 19.54 1.83 3.10
CA LEU A 25 20.91 1.63 2.64
C LEU A 25 21.72 0.96 3.74
N ILE A 26 22.19 -0.24 3.45
CA ILE A 26 23.18 -0.92 4.28
C ILE A 26 24.51 -0.87 3.53
N GLY A 27 25.46 -0.11 4.06
CA GLY A 27 26.86 -0.12 3.64
C GLY A 27 27.52 -1.39 4.16
N LEU A 28 28.00 -2.24 3.24
CA LEU A 28 28.71 -3.48 3.57
C LEU A 28 30.19 -3.34 3.23
N LEU A 29 31.03 -3.69 4.20
CA LEU A 29 32.46 -3.81 4.03
C LEU A 29 32.81 -5.30 3.95
N PHE A 30 33.41 -5.71 2.84
CA PHE A 30 33.94 -7.05 2.65
C PHE A 30 35.43 -7.07 3.00
N GLU A 31 35.79 -7.76 4.07
CA GLU A 31 37.19 -7.98 4.47
C GLU A 31 37.41 -9.44 4.87
N GLN A 32 38.49 -10.07 4.38
CA GLN A 32 38.95 -11.38 4.83
C GLN A 32 37.86 -12.48 4.91
N ASN A 33 37.01 -12.60 3.87
CA ASN A 33 35.88 -13.54 3.81
C ASN A 33 34.75 -13.29 4.84
N GLN A 34 34.71 -12.10 5.44
CA GLN A 34 33.63 -11.66 6.33
C GLN A 34 32.89 -10.45 5.73
N ILE A 35 31.59 -10.38 6.01
CA ILE A 35 30.71 -9.28 5.60
C ILE A 35 30.39 -8.46 6.85
N ASN A 36 30.91 -7.24 6.93
CA ASN A 36 30.66 -6.31 8.04
C ASN A 36 29.65 -5.26 7.60
N ALA A 37 28.55 -5.10 8.34
CA ALA A 37 27.61 -3.99 8.14
C ALA A 37 28.15 -2.75 8.84
N THR A 38 28.67 -1.79 8.07
CA THR A 38 29.41 -0.65 8.63
C THR A 38 28.58 0.61 8.74
N LYS A 39 27.46 0.70 8.01
CA LYS A 39 26.56 1.85 8.08
C LYS A 39 25.14 1.46 7.70
N VAL A 40 24.16 1.83 8.53
CA VAL A 40 22.74 1.64 8.24
C VAL A 40 22.08 3.01 8.18
N ILE A 41 21.48 3.35 7.04
CA ILE A 41 20.75 4.60 6.82
C ILE A 41 19.28 4.24 6.62
N TYR A 42 18.41 4.75 7.50
CA TYR A 42 16.96 4.53 7.47
C TYR A 42 16.21 5.80 7.91
N ASN A 43 14.91 5.84 7.60
CA ASN A 43 14.03 6.97 7.95
C ASN A 43 13.35 6.72 9.30
N LEU A 44 13.58 7.58 10.30
CA LEU A 44 13.01 7.46 11.66
C LEU A 44 11.50 7.67 11.75
N ASN A 45 10.87 8.24 10.73
CA ASN A 45 9.42 8.46 10.72
C ASN A 45 8.63 7.24 10.23
N ASP A 46 9.34 6.15 9.89
CA ASP A 46 8.73 4.85 9.65
C ASP A 46 8.53 4.14 11.00
N SER A 47 7.33 3.60 11.23
CA SER A 47 6.93 2.93 12.47
C SER A 47 7.63 1.58 12.71
N THR A 48 8.59 1.21 11.86
CA THR A 48 9.46 0.06 12.05
C THR A 48 10.26 0.24 13.33
N SER A 49 9.84 -0.46 14.39
CA SER A 49 10.61 -0.50 15.64
C SER A 49 12.05 -0.92 15.35
N THR A 50 13.01 -0.32 16.05
CA THR A 50 14.45 -0.67 15.96
C THR A 50 14.69 -2.18 16.07
N ASP A 51 13.80 -2.89 16.78
CA ASP A 51 13.80 -4.35 16.93
C ASP A 51 13.56 -5.09 15.61
N GLU A 52 12.71 -4.60 14.72
CA GLU A 52 12.43 -5.25 13.43
C GLU A 52 13.64 -5.16 12.50
N ILE A 53 14.32 -4.02 12.50
CA ILE A 53 15.58 -3.81 11.78
C ILE A 53 16.65 -4.77 12.34
N TYR A 54 16.75 -4.87 13.67
CA TYR A 54 17.68 -5.76 14.33
C TYR A 54 17.42 -7.23 13.98
N MET A 55 16.17 -7.69 14.01
CA MET A 55 15.80 -9.06 13.66
C MET A 55 16.05 -9.39 12.18
N ARG A 56 15.87 -8.43 11.27
CA ARG A 56 16.21 -8.59 9.85
C ARG A 56 17.71 -8.72 9.63
N LEU A 57 18.51 -7.92 10.34
CA LEU A 57 19.97 -8.01 10.32
C LEU A 57 20.47 -9.36 10.88
N LEU A 58 19.84 -9.88 11.93
CA LEU A 58 20.12 -11.22 12.46
C LEU A 58 19.78 -12.33 11.44
N ASN A 59 18.67 -12.23 10.70
CA ASN A 59 18.32 -13.20 9.67
C ASN A 59 19.33 -13.23 8.52
N ILE A 60 19.83 -12.05 8.10
CA ILE A 60 20.90 -11.95 7.09
C ILE A 60 22.18 -12.62 7.63
N ARG A 61 22.57 -12.32 8.87
CA ARG A 61 23.71 -12.93 9.55
C ARG A 61 23.66 -14.45 9.51
N GLU A 62 22.52 -15.03 9.87
CA GLU A 62 22.32 -16.49 9.88
C GLU A 62 22.33 -17.08 8.46
N ARG A 63 21.65 -16.42 7.51
CA ARG A 63 21.57 -16.89 6.12
C ARG A 63 22.93 -16.96 5.43
N PHE A 64 23.82 -16.03 5.74
CA PHE A 64 25.14 -15.93 5.11
C PHE A 64 26.29 -16.43 6.00
N ASN A 65 25.99 -16.91 7.21
CA ASN A 65 26.95 -17.42 8.18
C ASN A 65 28.14 -16.46 8.42
N CYS A 66 27.85 -15.16 8.54
CA CYS A 66 28.85 -14.11 8.76
C CYS A 66 28.81 -13.55 10.19
N SER A 67 29.91 -12.97 10.67
CA SER A 67 29.93 -12.17 11.89
C SER A 67 29.49 -10.74 11.57
N MET A 68 28.55 -10.18 12.33
CA MET A 68 28.05 -8.81 12.14
C MET A 68 28.21 -8.03 13.44
N GLU A 69 29.00 -6.96 13.41
CA GLU A 69 29.04 -5.94 14.48
C GLU A 69 28.22 -4.73 14.04
N ILE A 70 27.20 -4.37 14.82
CA ILE A 70 26.35 -3.21 14.55
C ILE A 70 26.94 -2.04 15.34
N PHE A 71 27.63 -1.13 14.66
CA PHE A 71 28.09 0.11 15.27
C PHE A 71 26.90 1.06 15.43
N HIS A 72 26.60 1.42 16.66
CA HIS A 72 25.58 2.41 16.97
C HIS A 72 26.06 3.81 16.52
N ASP A 73 25.13 4.53 15.89
CA ASP A 73 25.04 5.98 15.75
C ASP A 73 25.65 6.63 14.51
N GLU A 74 24.77 6.94 13.55
CA GLU A 74 24.51 8.31 13.11
C GLU A 74 23.19 8.34 12.32
N ILE A 75 22.11 8.77 12.98
CA ILE A 75 20.79 8.87 12.37
C ILE A 75 20.64 10.27 11.76
N GLN A 76 20.43 10.36 10.44
CA GLN A 76 20.21 11.63 9.75
C GLN A 76 18.75 11.80 9.32
N ASN A 77 18.13 12.89 9.76
CA ASN A 77 16.76 13.28 9.37
C ASN A 77 16.78 14.04 8.04
N PHE A 78 15.97 13.62 7.07
CA PHE A 78 15.75 14.38 5.83
C PHE A 78 14.46 15.21 5.90
N PRO A 79 14.48 16.47 5.42
CA PRO A 79 13.27 17.29 5.38
C PRO A 79 12.29 16.76 4.32
N ILE A 80 11.04 16.57 4.73
CA ILE A 80 9.94 16.17 3.85
C ILE A 80 9.49 17.41 3.07
N PHE A 81 9.69 17.41 1.75
CA PHE A 81 9.09 18.41 0.87
C PHE A 81 7.67 17.97 0.52
N PHE A 82 6.69 18.55 1.22
CA PHE A 82 5.28 18.40 0.89
C PHE A 82 4.95 19.22 -0.36
N SER A 83 4.38 18.58 -1.38
CA SER A 83 3.56 19.27 -2.35
C SER A 83 2.21 18.58 -2.37
N GLU A 84 1.22 19.31 -1.83
CA GLU A 84 -0.22 18.98 -1.73
C GLU A 84 -0.61 18.02 -0.59
N SER A 85 -0.63 18.57 0.64
CA SER A 85 -1.39 18.00 1.75
C SER A 85 -2.89 18.08 1.47
N TRP A 86 -3.46 17.01 0.93
CA TRP A 86 -4.91 16.84 0.92
C TRP A 86 -5.36 16.36 2.31
N SER A 87 -5.59 17.28 3.23
CA SER A 87 -6.25 16.99 4.52
C SER A 87 -7.66 17.58 4.54
N PRO A 88 -8.68 16.86 4.07
CA PRO A 88 -10.03 17.08 4.57
C PRO A 88 -10.17 16.47 5.99
N PRO A 89 -11.20 16.81 6.80
CA PRO A 89 -11.29 16.42 8.21
C PRO A 89 -11.11 14.90 8.41
N ALA A 90 -10.53 14.53 9.57
CA ALA A 90 -10.20 13.16 9.92
C ALA A 90 -11.39 12.21 9.70
N SER A 91 -11.15 11.13 8.96
CA SER A 91 -12.11 10.05 8.75
C SER A 91 -12.66 9.58 10.11
N GLN A 92 -13.98 9.43 10.20
CA GLN A 92 -14.62 8.82 11.35
C GLN A 92 -14.68 7.31 11.13
N PHE A 93 -14.44 6.55 12.20
CA PHE A 93 -14.43 5.09 12.17
C PHE A 93 -15.46 4.53 13.13
N GLN A 94 -16.23 3.56 12.65
CA GLN A 94 -17.14 2.79 13.48
C GLN A 94 -16.88 1.30 13.28
N ILE A 95 -16.51 0.58 14.34
CA ILE A 95 -16.45 -0.88 14.30
C ILE A 95 -17.88 -1.41 14.19
N LEU A 96 -18.13 -2.24 13.17
CA LEU A 96 -19.43 -2.85 12.94
C LEU A 96 -19.66 -4.04 13.88
N ASP A 97 -20.86 -4.12 14.43
CA ASP A 97 -21.31 -5.30 15.18
C ASP A 97 -21.54 -6.47 14.21
N LYS A 98 -20.99 -7.64 14.52
CA LYS A 98 -21.08 -8.87 13.73
C LYS A 98 -22.52 -9.35 13.50
N GLN A 99 -23.47 -8.89 14.31
CA GLN A 99 -24.89 -9.22 14.19
C GLN A 99 -25.65 -8.32 13.21
N THR A 100 -25.02 -7.26 12.69
CA THR A 100 -25.65 -6.36 11.72
C THR A 100 -25.63 -6.92 10.31
N ASP A 101 -26.63 -6.57 9.51
CA ASP A 101 -26.65 -6.93 8.09
C ASP A 101 -25.53 -6.22 7.32
N GLU A 102 -25.15 -5.01 7.74
CA GLU A 102 -24.00 -4.30 7.16
C GLU A 102 -22.71 -5.10 7.31
N PHE A 103 -22.41 -5.62 8.51
CA PHE A 103 -21.26 -6.51 8.72
C PHE A 103 -21.37 -7.77 7.86
N ARG A 104 -22.53 -8.45 7.85
CA ARG A 104 -22.72 -9.69 7.09
C ARG A 104 -22.51 -9.48 5.59
N ASN A 105 -23.00 -8.35 5.06
CA ASN A 105 -22.82 -7.98 3.66
C ASN A 105 -21.34 -7.77 3.32
N VAL A 106 -20.60 -7.02 4.13
CA VAL A 106 -19.16 -6.82 3.91
C VAL A 106 -18.39 -8.13 4.06
N ALA A 107 -18.71 -8.93 5.09
CA ALA A 107 -18.09 -10.22 5.32
C ALA A 107 -18.37 -11.23 4.20
N SER A 108 -19.53 -11.15 3.54
CA SER A 108 -19.88 -12.04 2.44
C SER A 108 -18.93 -11.96 1.24
N TYR A 109 -18.20 -10.86 1.08
CA TYR A 109 -17.15 -10.74 0.07
C TYR A 109 -15.96 -11.67 0.35
N PHE A 110 -15.68 -11.96 1.63
CA PHE A 110 -14.58 -12.78 2.10
C PHE A 110 -15.11 -14.16 2.47
N ASN A 111 -15.58 -14.90 1.46
CA ASN A 111 -16.12 -16.25 1.64
C ASN A 111 -15.03 -17.30 1.40
N ASP A 112 -14.07 -17.42 2.32
CA ASP A 112 -13.08 -18.49 2.32
C ASP A 112 -12.95 -19.17 3.69
N ASP A 113 -12.62 -20.46 3.68
CA ASP A 113 -12.58 -21.32 4.87
C ASP A 113 -11.24 -21.26 5.64
N HIS A 114 -10.27 -20.49 5.16
CA HIS A 114 -8.93 -20.36 5.72
C HIS A 114 -8.72 -19.07 6.52
N HIS A 115 -9.56 -18.05 6.32
CA HIS A 115 -9.43 -16.76 6.98
C HIS A 115 -10.61 -16.42 7.87
N ARG A 116 -10.30 -15.79 9.01
CA ARG A 116 -11.29 -15.27 9.96
C ARG A 116 -11.22 -13.75 9.99
N ILE A 117 -12.34 -13.11 9.71
CA ILE A 117 -12.52 -11.67 9.96
C ILE A 117 -12.48 -11.40 11.47
N ILE A 118 -11.56 -10.54 11.88
CA ILE A 118 -11.41 -10.08 13.26
C ILE A 118 -12.44 -8.98 13.51
N HIS A 119 -12.41 -7.92 12.69
CA HIS A 119 -13.36 -6.82 12.74
C HIS A 119 -13.46 -6.11 11.38
N VAL A 120 -14.55 -5.36 11.21
CA VAL A 120 -14.79 -4.48 10.06
C VAL A 120 -15.01 -3.07 10.61
N GLU A 121 -14.24 -2.11 10.12
CA GLU A 121 -14.43 -0.69 10.42
C GLU A 121 -15.11 -0.02 9.24
N ARG A 122 -16.28 0.59 9.47
CA ARG A 122 -16.90 1.52 8.54
C ARG A 122 -16.14 2.83 8.55
N ILE A 123 -15.83 3.33 7.36
CA ILE A 123 -15.08 4.56 7.13
C ILE A 123 -16.08 5.63 6.67
N GLU A 124 -16.14 6.73 7.41
CA GLU A 124 -16.94 7.89 7.07
C GLU A 124 -16.04 9.11 6.87
N ASN A 125 -15.89 9.51 5.62
CA ASN A 125 -15.23 10.75 5.25
C ASN A 125 -16.12 11.52 4.27
N GLN A 126 -16.88 12.50 4.80
CA GLN A 126 -17.84 13.27 4.01
C GLN A 126 -17.17 14.07 2.89
N ALA A 127 -15.96 14.55 3.11
CA ALA A 127 -15.22 15.33 2.12
C ALA A 127 -14.74 14.45 0.96
N TRP A 128 -14.22 13.26 1.25
CA TRP A 128 -13.90 12.28 0.20
C TRP A 128 -15.16 11.85 -0.54
N GLY A 129 -16.26 11.63 0.17
CA GLY A 129 -17.56 11.34 -0.45
C GLY A 129 -17.99 12.43 -1.43
N LYS A 130 -17.87 13.71 -1.05
CA LYS A 130 -18.20 14.83 -1.96
C LYS A 130 -17.30 14.86 -3.19
N ILE A 131 -15.99 14.70 -3.02
CA ILE A 131 -15.03 14.68 -4.13
C ILE A 131 -15.33 13.51 -5.08
N TYR A 132 -15.63 12.35 -4.52
CA TYR A 132 -15.98 11.15 -5.26
C TYR A 132 -17.26 11.33 -6.08
N GLU A 133 -18.34 11.84 -5.47
CA GLU A 133 -19.61 12.06 -6.18
C GLU A 133 -19.48 13.12 -7.29
N GLU A 134 -18.72 14.20 -7.04
CA GLU A 134 -18.43 15.20 -8.07
C GLU A 134 -17.67 14.60 -9.26
N GLU A 135 -16.74 13.67 -9.01
CA GLU A 135 -16.00 13.00 -10.07
C GLU A 135 -16.86 11.97 -10.80
N LYS A 136 -17.71 11.25 -10.07
CA LYS A 136 -18.66 10.29 -10.63
C LYS A 136 -19.63 10.98 -11.57
N GLU A 137 -20.22 12.10 -11.16
CA GLU A 137 -21.15 12.86 -11.99
C GLU A 137 -20.51 13.33 -13.31
N LYS A 138 -19.23 13.75 -13.27
CA LYS A 138 -18.50 14.15 -14.49
C LYS A 138 -18.30 12.96 -15.44
N ILE A 139 -17.85 11.82 -14.92
CA ILE A 139 -17.59 10.62 -15.73
C ILE A 139 -18.92 10.06 -16.28
N ASP A 140 -19.96 9.96 -15.45
CA ASP A 140 -21.30 9.49 -15.83
C ASP A 140 -21.88 10.30 -16.99
N LYS A 141 -21.79 11.64 -16.90
CA LYS A 141 -22.23 12.55 -17.97
C LYS A 141 -21.42 12.39 -19.24
N ARG A 142 -20.10 12.22 -19.12
CA ARG A 142 -19.21 12.08 -20.27
C ARG A 142 -19.47 10.79 -21.05
N ILE A 143 -19.76 9.68 -20.35
CA ILE A 143 -19.97 8.37 -20.99
C ILE A 143 -21.44 7.98 -21.15
N CYS A 144 -22.37 8.84 -20.72
CA CYS A 144 -23.81 8.61 -20.76
C CYS A 144 -24.26 7.31 -20.06
N SER A 145 -23.67 6.99 -18.90
CA SER A 145 -23.99 5.81 -18.11
C SER A 145 -23.90 6.13 -16.62
N SER A 146 -24.72 5.47 -15.80
CA SER A 146 -24.66 5.56 -14.33
C SER A 146 -23.93 4.38 -13.68
N GLN A 147 -23.58 3.36 -14.46
CA GLN A 147 -22.89 2.14 -14.01
C GLN A 147 -21.38 2.25 -14.21
N THR A 148 -20.81 3.31 -13.65
CA THR A 148 -19.39 3.67 -13.84
C THR A 148 -18.52 3.30 -12.65
N ASP A 149 -19.12 2.94 -11.52
CA ASP A 149 -18.43 2.52 -10.32
C ASP A 149 -18.60 1.03 -10.01
N ARG A 150 -17.62 0.51 -9.27
CA ARG A 150 -17.58 -0.88 -8.81
C ARG A 150 -17.14 -0.92 -7.35
N ILE A 151 -17.64 -1.93 -6.63
CA ILE A 151 -17.07 -2.31 -5.34
C ILE A 151 -15.84 -3.18 -5.63
N LEU A 152 -14.67 -2.71 -5.21
CA LEU A 152 -13.39 -3.39 -5.43
C LEU A 152 -12.55 -3.41 -4.14
N PHE A 153 -11.53 -4.26 -4.14
CA PHE A 153 -10.72 -4.59 -2.97
C PHE A 153 -9.27 -4.12 -3.15
N HIS A 154 -8.70 -3.52 -2.11
CA HIS A 154 -7.31 -3.09 -2.09
C HIS A 154 -6.60 -3.65 -0.85
N GLY A 155 -5.64 -4.55 -1.06
CA GLY A 155 -4.83 -5.12 0.00
C GLY A 155 -3.58 -4.28 0.22
N CYS A 156 -3.28 -3.98 1.48
CA CYS A 156 -2.13 -3.17 1.84
C CYS A 156 -1.59 -3.57 3.22
N LEU A 157 -0.39 -3.09 3.51
CA LEU A 157 0.17 -3.12 4.85
C LEU A 157 -0.69 -2.32 5.83
N ARG A 158 -0.70 -2.70 7.11
CA ARG A 158 -1.41 -1.95 8.13
C ARG A 158 -0.95 -0.49 8.21
N THR A 159 0.36 -0.25 8.17
CA THR A 159 0.96 1.10 8.19
C THR A 159 0.50 1.93 6.99
N ALA A 160 0.55 1.37 5.78
CA ALA A 160 0.00 1.99 4.58
C ALA A 160 -1.51 2.28 4.72
N SER A 161 -2.27 1.37 5.35
CA SER A 161 -3.69 1.59 5.61
C SER A 161 -3.95 2.79 6.53
N GLU A 162 -3.13 2.98 7.56
CA GLU A 162 -3.25 4.11 8.49
C GLU A 162 -2.94 5.43 7.77
N GLU A 163 -1.93 5.45 6.90
CA GLU A 163 -1.58 6.60 6.07
C GLU A 163 -2.66 6.91 5.02
N ILE A 164 -3.19 5.89 4.32
CA ILE A 164 -4.31 6.06 3.37
C ILE A 164 -5.51 6.68 4.08
N LEU A 165 -5.82 6.26 5.31
CA LEU A 165 -6.94 6.78 6.07
C LEU A 165 -6.77 8.24 6.54
N GLN A 166 -5.53 8.72 6.65
CA GLN A 166 -5.21 10.09 7.03
C GLN A 166 -5.11 11.04 5.83
N ARG A 167 -4.56 10.55 4.71
CA ARG A 167 -4.13 11.40 3.57
C ARG A 167 -4.85 11.07 2.26
N GLY A 168 -5.63 10.00 2.25
CA GLY A 168 -6.22 9.44 1.04
C GLY A 168 -5.22 8.57 0.28
N PHE A 169 -5.67 8.04 -0.86
CA PHE A 169 -4.77 7.33 -1.78
C PHE A 169 -3.77 8.30 -2.40
N ASP A 170 -2.48 8.10 -2.11
CA ASP A 170 -1.35 8.83 -2.67
C ASP A 170 -0.32 7.81 -3.17
N LYS A 171 0.11 7.93 -4.44
CA LYS A 171 1.08 7.02 -5.06
C LYS A 171 2.37 6.87 -4.25
N LYS A 172 2.76 7.87 -3.45
CA LYS A 172 3.91 7.80 -2.55
C LYS A 172 3.65 6.88 -1.35
N ILE A 173 2.40 6.79 -0.89
CA ILE A 173 1.94 6.03 0.28
C ILE A 173 1.61 4.57 -0.08
N VAL A 174 0.91 4.35 -1.20
CA VAL A 174 0.46 2.99 -1.60
C VAL A 174 1.62 2.13 -2.12
N GLY A 175 2.80 2.73 -2.30
CA GLY A 175 3.94 2.09 -2.95
C GLY A 175 3.69 1.90 -4.44
N ILE A 176 4.73 1.44 -5.14
CA ILE A 176 4.62 0.97 -6.52
C ILE A 176 4.50 -0.55 -6.44
N HIS A 177 3.28 -1.08 -6.34
CA HIS A 177 3.04 -2.52 -6.44
C HIS A 177 2.37 -2.83 -7.79
N GLY A 178 2.98 -3.74 -8.55
CA GLY A 178 2.42 -4.30 -9.78
C GLY A 178 2.27 -3.28 -10.91
N THR A 179 3.35 -2.72 -11.46
CA THR A 179 3.30 -1.79 -12.61
C THR A 179 2.94 -2.43 -13.95
N ASP A 180 2.55 -3.71 -13.94
CA ASP A 180 2.35 -4.52 -15.15
C ASP A 180 1.27 -3.95 -16.07
N TYR A 181 0.35 -3.15 -15.52
CA TYR A 181 -0.77 -2.56 -16.26
C TYR A 181 -0.77 -1.02 -16.27
N GLY A 182 0.30 -0.37 -15.79
CA GLY A 182 0.45 1.09 -15.80
C GLY A 182 0.56 1.74 -14.41
N ASP A 183 0.73 3.06 -14.40
CA ASP A 183 0.94 3.85 -13.18
C ASP A 183 -0.39 4.33 -12.58
N GLY A 184 -0.81 3.72 -11.47
CA GLY A 184 -2.04 4.06 -10.77
C GLY A 184 -2.29 3.21 -9.52
N PHE A 185 -3.50 3.32 -9.00
CA PHE A 185 -3.97 2.58 -7.83
C PHE A 185 -4.65 1.29 -8.28
N TYR A 186 -4.14 0.16 -7.78
CA TYR A 186 -4.58 -1.18 -8.16
C TYR A 186 -5.68 -1.69 -7.24
N PHE A 187 -6.72 -2.22 -7.86
CA PHE A 187 -7.88 -2.79 -7.20
C PHE A 187 -8.22 -4.14 -7.82
N SER A 188 -8.82 -5.03 -7.03
CA SER A 188 -9.35 -6.29 -7.55
C SER A 188 -10.85 -6.44 -7.35
N THR A 189 -11.50 -7.18 -8.24
CA THR A 189 -12.88 -7.66 -8.04
C THR A 189 -12.98 -8.77 -7.00
N ASN A 190 -11.85 -9.39 -6.62
CA ASN A 190 -11.78 -10.52 -5.70
C ASN A 190 -10.87 -10.18 -4.50
N PRO A 191 -11.36 -10.21 -3.25
CA PRO A 191 -10.52 -9.88 -2.09
C PRO A 191 -9.33 -10.84 -1.92
N MET A 192 -9.43 -12.10 -2.39
CA MET A 192 -8.32 -13.05 -2.31
C MET A 192 -7.19 -12.74 -3.31
N ARG A 193 -7.47 -12.00 -4.39
CA ARG A 193 -6.40 -11.42 -5.22
C ARG A 193 -5.70 -10.29 -4.47
N SER A 194 -6.49 -9.43 -3.83
CA SER A 194 -5.95 -8.36 -2.98
C SER A 194 -5.18 -8.88 -1.76
N HIS A 195 -5.50 -10.09 -1.27
CA HIS A 195 -4.78 -10.76 -0.17
C HIS A 195 -3.28 -10.90 -0.43
N MET A 196 -2.87 -11.12 -1.69
CA MET A 196 -1.45 -11.22 -2.06
C MET A 196 -0.64 -9.97 -1.70
N TYR A 197 -1.30 -8.81 -1.58
CA TYR A 197 -0.72 -7.52 -1.22
C TYR A 197 -1.01 -7.11 0.24
N ALA A 198 -1.93 -7.82 0.91
CA ALA A 198 -2.25 -7.60 2.33
C ALA A 198 -1.29 -8.41 3.22
N LEU A 199 -0.02 -8.02 3.25
CA LEU A 199 1.02 -8.72 4.03
C LEU A 199 0.67 -8.77 5.54
N PRO A 200 1.08 -9.83 6.25
CA PRO A 200 0.72 -10.03 7.66
C PRO A 200 1.49 -9.07 8.58
N ASP A 201 0.79 -8.43 9.51
CA ASP A 201 1.37 -7.69 10.63
C ASP A 201 1.82 -8.67 11.72
N LEU A 202 3.14 -8.89 11.79
CA LEU A 202 3.75 -9.79 12.77
C LEU A 202 3.61 -9.29 14.21
N SER A 203 3.52 -7.97 14.42
CA SER A 203 3.27 -7.38 15.74
C SER A 203 1.86 -7.66 16.26
N ARG A 204 0.95 -8.02 15.36
CA ARG A 204 -0.46 -8.34 15.64
C ARG A 204 -0.84 -9.77 15.28
N TRP A 205 0.05 -10.72 15.57
CA TRP A 205 -0.21 -12.15 15.38
C TRP A 205 -0.70 -12.51 13.96
N GLY A 206 -0.15 -11.84 12.94
CA GLY A 206 -0.43 -12.10 11.54
C GLY A 206 -1.75 -11.53 11.03
N GLU A 207 -2.27 -10.47 11.66
CA GLU A 207 -3.40 -9.70 11.13
C GLU A 207 -3.08 -9.07 9.77
N ARG A 208 -4.07 -9.02 8.88
CA ARG A 208 -3.97 -8.51 7.52
C ARG A 208 -5.08 -7.51 7.26
N THR A 209 -4.84 -6.59 6.33
CA THR A 209 -5.76 -5.47 6.05
C THR A 209 -6.13 -5.42 4.58
N ILE A 210 -7.44 -5.38 4.29
CA ILE A 210 -8.00 -5.09 2.97
C ILE A 210 -9.02 -3.97 3.10
N PHE A 211 -8.95 -2.98 2.20
CA PHE A 211 -10.04 -2.02 2.00
C PHE A 211 -11.09 -2.56 1.05
N VAL A 212 -12.34 -2.26 1.36
CA VAL A 212 -13.47 -2.34 0.42
C VAL A 212 -13.78 -0.92 -0.01
N CYS A 213 -13.64 -0.66 -1.31
CA CYS A 213 -13.75 0.67 -1.90
C CYS A 213 -14.85 0.70 -2.96
N HIS A 214 -15.55 1.83 -3.06
CA HIS A 214 -16.21 2.20 -4.30
C HIS A 214 -15.17 2.85 -5.22
N VAL A 215 -15.07 2.37 -6.46
CA VAL A 215 -14.06 2.82 -7.42
C VAL A 215 -14.74 3.16 -8.74
N ILE A 216 -14.60 4.40 -9.21
CA ILE A 216 -15.11 4.85 -10.51
C ILE A 216 -14.17 4.32 -11.59
N VAL A 217 -14.56 3.23 -12.24
CA VAL A 217 -13.80 2.60 -13.33
C VAL A 217 -14.10 3.22 -14.69
N GLY A 218 -15.29 3.84 -14.86
CA GLY A 218 -15.69 4.54 -16.08
C GLY A 218 -15.48 3.72 -17.35
N LYS A 219 -14.97 4.36 -18.41
CA LYS A 219 -14.59 3.68 -19.65
C LYS A 219 -13.20 3.04 -19.50
N THR A 220 -13.12 1.72 -19.64
CA THR A 220 -11.90 0.95 -19.38
C THR A 220 -11.14 0.60 -20.66
N CYS A 221 -9.80 0.59 -20.64
CA CYS A 221 -8.97 0.02 -21.71
C CYS A 221 -8.19 -1.22 -21.24
N HIS A 222 -7.71 -2.01 -22.20
CA HIS A 222 -6.81 -3.13 -21.93
C HIS A 222 -5.35 -2.65 -21.92
N PRO A 223 -4.47 -3.13 -21.01
CA PRO A 223 -3.08 -2.67 -20.86
C PRO A 223 -2.22 -2.76 -22.12
N TYR A 224 -2.54 -3.68 -23.03
CA TYR A 224 -1.83 -3.87 -24.30
C TYR A 224 -2.56 -3.29 -25.52
N SER A 225 -3.56 -2.42 -25.33
CA SER A 225 -4.20 -1.79 -26.48
C SER A 225 -3.19 -0.90 -27.20
N THR A 226 -2.84 -1.26 -28.44
CA THR A 226 -1.91 -0.51 -29.33
C THR A 226 -2.49 0.78 -29.88
N ILE A 227 -3.69 1.16 -29.45
CA ILE A 227 -4.28 2.46 -29.73
C ILE A 227 -3.58 3.41 -28.77
N GLU A 228 -2.64 4.23 -29.26
CA GLU A 228 -2.18 5.40 -28.49
C GLU A 228 -3.44 6.23 -28.20
N PRO A 229 -3.94 6.22 -26.95
CA PRO A 229 -5.13 6.97 -26.66
C PRO A 229 -4.65 8.40 -26.58
N ASP A 230 -5.32 9.29 -27.30
CA ASP A 230 -5.60 10.57 -26.67
C ASP A 230 -6.05 10.23 -25.23
N LYS A 231 -5.25 10.60 -24.23
CA LYS A 231 -5.43 10.29 -22.79
C LYS A 231 -6.83 10.66 -22.25
N ILE A 232 -7.66 11.24 -23.09
CA ILE A 232 -8.99 11.77 -22.91
C ILE A 232 -10.06 10.65 -22.97
N GLU A 233 -9.78 9.47 -23.54
CA GLU A 233 -10.84 8.47 -23.80
C GLU A 233 -11.14 7.48 -22.64
N TYR A 234 -10.18 7.16 -21.77
CA TYR A 234 -10.35 6.10 -20.75
C TYR A 234 -10.17 6.62 -19.32
N ASP A 235 -10.93 6.04 -18.40
CA ASP A 235 -10.94 6.35 -16.96
C ASP A 235 -10.12 5.36 -16.13
N SER A 236 -9.95 4.13 -16.63
CA SER A 236 -9.21 3.08 -15.95
C SER A 236 -8.62 2.07 -16.93
N ILE A 237 -7.65 1.31 -16.44
CA ILE A 237 -7.05 0.17 -17.15
C ILE A 237 -7.55 -1.11 -16.48
N THR A 238 -7.89 -2.13 -17.26
CA THR A 238 -8.29 -3.45 -16.74
C THR A 238 -7.61 -4.55 -17.51
N ASP A 239 -7.25 -5.64 -16.81
CA ASP A 239 -6.78 -6.88 -17.42
C ASP A 239 -7.93 -7.67 -18.10
N GLY A 240 -9.15 -7.12 -18.10
CA GLY A 240 -10.35 -7.77 -18.63
C GLY A 240 -10.91 -8.85 -17.72
N SER A 241 -10.35 -9.04 -16.52
CA SER A 241 -10.76 -10.08 -15.59
C SER A 241 -10.96 -9.55 -14.16
N GLU A 242 -9.91 -9.51 -13.35
CA GLU A 242 -9.99 -9.31 -11.92
C GLU A 242 -9.32 -8.01 -11.47
N ILE A 243 -8.61 -7.29 -12.33
CA ILE A 243 -7.80 -6.12 -11.95
C ILE A 243 -8.29 -4.85 -12.64
N TYR A 244 -8.35 -3.78 -11.85
CA TYR A 244 -8.60 -2.41 -12.31
C TYR A 244 -7.53 -1.46 -11.76
N VAL A 245 -7.08 -0.53 -12.60
CA VAL A 245 -6.12 0.51 -12.26
C VAL A 245 -6.73 1.87 -12.55
N VAL A 246 -6.88 2.71 -11.52
CA VAL A 246 -7.33 4.10 -11.65
C VAL A 246 -6.18 5.04 -11.35
N SER A 247 -6.08 6.15 -12.07
CA SER A 247 -4.95 7.07 -11.95
C SER A 247 -5.17 8.20 -10.94
N SER A 248 -6.43 8.48 -10.61
CA SER A 248 -6.83 9.57 -9.72
C SER A 248 -7.44 9.05 -8.43
N ASN A 249 -7.04 9.63 -7.30
CA ASN A 249 -7.62 9.32 -6.00
C ASN A 249 -9.07 9.79 -5.86
N ARG A 250 -9.49 10.76 -6.69
CA ARG A 250 -10.89 11.22 -6.77
C ARG A 250 -11.84 10.12 -7.25
N GLN A 251 -11.31 9.10 -7.91
CA GLN A 251 -12.08 7.93 -8.35
C GLN A 251 -12.31 6.91 -7.24
N ILE A 252 -11.78 7.13 -6.03
CA ILE A 252 -11.72 6.11 -4.99
C ILE A 252 -12.40 6.62 -3.71
N LEU A 253 -13.30 5.82 -3.18
CA LEU A 253 -13.90 6.04 -1.87
C LEU A 253 -13.78 4.77 -1.01
N PRO A 254 -12.85 4.72 -0.04
CA PRO A 254 -12.85 3.69 0.99
C PRO A 254 -14.18 3.72 1.75
N LYS A 255 -14.84 2.56 1.86
CA LYS A 255 -16.05 2.41 2.67
C LYS A 255 -15.81 1.57 3.90
N TYR A 256 -14.96 0.55 3.80
CA TYR A 256 -14.64 -0.32 4.92
C TYR A 256 -13.16 -0.67 4.96
N ARG A 257 -12.61 -0.80 6.16
CA ARG A 257 -11.34 -1.49 6.42
C ARG A 257 -11.66 -2.83 7.09
N VAL A 258 -11.21 -3.91 6.48
CA VAL A 258 -11.42 -5.27 6.98
C VAL A 258 -10.11 -5.80 7.51
N THR A 259 -10.09 -6.14 8.81
CA THR A 259 -8.95 -6.80 9.44
C THR A 259 -9.28 -8.27 9.66
N TYR A 260 -8.42 -9.15 9.17
CA TYR A 260 -8.62 -10.60 9.17
C TYR A 260 -7.29 -11.33 9.38
N LYS A 261 -7.32 -12.63 9.64
CA LYS A 261 -6.11 -13.47 9.74
C LYS A 261 -6.43 -14.93 9.44
N TYR A 262 -5.40 -15.75 9.27
CA TYR A 262 -5.57 -17.19 9.11
C TYR A 262 -6.24 -17.86 10.32
N ILE A 263 -7.04 -18.87 10.05
CA ILE A 263 -7.57 -19.80 11.04
C ILE A 263 -6.45 -20.80 11.35
N SER A 264 -5.94 -20.73 12.59
CA SER A 264 -4.97 -21.68 13.16
C SER A 264 -5.66 -22.94 13.65
#